data_AF-A0A540WGV1-F1
#
_entry.id   AF-A0A540WGV1-F1
#
_cell.length_a   1.000
_cell.length_b   1.000
_cell.length_c   1.000
_cell.angle_alpha   90.00
_cell.angle_beta   90.00
_cell.angle_gamma   90.00
#
_symmetry.space_group_name_H-M   'P 1'
#
loop_
_entity.id
_entity.type
_entity.pdbx_description
1 polymer ?
#
loop_
_entity_poly.entity_id
_entity_poly.type
_entity_poly.pdbx_seq_one_letter_code
_entity_poly.pdbx_strand_id
1 'polypeptide(L)'
;IFTYAREGFGELIGFCSAWGYWLCAVIANVSYLVIVFSALSFFTDTPELRLFGDGNTWQSIVGASVLLWVVHFLVLRGVQTAAGINLVATLAKLLPLGAFVALAALAFQLDTFRLDFSGLALGVPVWEQVKNTMLIT
;
A
#
# COMPACT_ATOMS: atom_id res chain seq x y z
N ILE A 1 8.90 21.63 -0.41
CA ILE A 1 10.00 20.65 -0.18
C ILE A 1 11.28 21.15 -0.85
N PHE A 2 11.29 21.37 -2.17
CA PHE A 2 12.42 21.98 -2.88
C PHE A 2 12.86 23.35 -2.33
N THR A 3 11.94 24.28 -2.12
CA THR A 3 12.26 25.65 -1.65
C THR A 3 12.97 25.65 -0.30
N TYR A 4 12.52 24.80 0.62
CA TYR A 4 13.15 24.62 1.93
C TYR A 4 14.58 24.06 1.81
N ALA A 5 14.79 23.05 0.97
CA ALA A 5 16.12 22.47 0.76
C ALA A 5 17.08 23.47 0.09
N ARG A 6 16.58 24.29 -0.83
CA ARG A 6 17.36 25.33 -1.51
C ARG A 6 17.72 26.48 -0.58
N GLU A 7 16.76 27.00 0.19
CA GLU A 7 16.99 28.11 1.12
C GLU A 7 17.86 27.71 2.31
N GLY A 8 17.75 26.46 2.79
CA GLY A 8 18.54 25.98 3.93
C GLY A 8 19.96 25.52 3.58
N PHE A 9 20.18 24.96 2.39
CA PHE A 9 21.42 24.24 2.06
C PHE A 9 22.03 24.58 0.69
N GLY A 10 21.48 25.59 0.01
CA GLY A 10 21.99 26.10 -1.27
C GLY A 10 21.43 25.40 -2.50
N GLU A 11 21.82 25.90 -3.67
CA GLU A 11 21.22 25.51 -4.96
C GLU A 11 21.49 24.06 -5.36
N LEU A 12 22.68 23.53 -5.04
CA LEU A 12 23.04 22.14 -5.36
C LEU A 12 22.14 21.14 -4.61
N ILE A 13 21.93 21.37 -3.31
CA ILE A 13 21.07 20.51 -2.48
C ILE A 13 19.60 20.64 -2.90
N GLY A 14 19.17 21.87 -3.24
CA GLY A 14 17.87 22.10 -3.88
C GLY A 14 17.70 21.28 -5.16
N PHE A 15 18.68 21.32 -6.06
CA PHE A 15 18.67 20.54 -7.30
C PHE A 15 18.58 19.04 -7.04
N CYS A 16 19.43 18.49 -6.17
CA CYS A 16 19.40 17.07 -5.80
C CYS A 16 18.04 16.66 -5.20
N SER A 17 17.42 17.52 -4.39
CA SER A 17 16.09 17.25 -3.82
C SER A 17 14.99 17.23 -4.89
N ALA A 18 14.98 18.20 -5.81
CA ALA A 18 14.02 18.23 -6.91
C ALA A 18 14.19 17.02 -7.83
N TRP A 19 15.44 16.65 -8.15
CA TRP A 19 15.73 15.49 -8.98
C TRP A 19 15.32 14.20 -8.25
N GLY A 20 15.76 13.98 -7.01
CA GLY A 20 15.34 12.81 -6.23
C GLY A 20 13.81 12.65 -6.16
N TYR A 21 13.09 13.77 -5.97
CA TYR A 21 11.62 13.77 -5.98
C TYR A 21 11.04 13.42 -7.35
N TRP A 22 11.55 14.00 -8.44
CA TRP A 22 11.07 13.69 -9.80
C TRP A 22 11.29 12.20 -10.13
N LEU A 23 12.46 11.63 -9.82
CA LEU A 23 12.74 10.21 -10.03
C LEU A 23 11.81 9.32 -9.23
N CYS A 24 11.65 9.63 -7.94
CA CYS A 24 10.75 8.90 -7.04
C CYS A 24 9.32 8.91 -7.57
N ALA A 25 8.83 10.08 -8.01
CA ALA A 25 7.48 10.20 -8.57
C ALA A 25 7.30 9.34 -9.84
N VAL A 26 8.29 9.30 -10.74
CA VAL A 26 8.23 8.46 -11.95
C VAL A 26 8.18 6.98 -11.58
N ILE A 27 9.07 6.51 -10.72
CA ILE A 27 9.13 5.10 -10.30
C ILE A 27 7.85 4.72 -9.54
N ALA A 28 7.37 5.57 -8.63
CA ALA A 28 6.16 5.32 -7.87
C ALA A 28 4.94 5.14 -8.77
N ASN A 29 4.77 5.97 -9.79
CA ASN A 29 3.65 5.83 -10.74
C ASN A 29 3.67 4.46 -11.46
N VAL A 30 4.84 4.01 -11.90
CA VAL A 30 4.99 2.69 -12.53
C VAL A 30 4.66 1.58 -11.53
N SER A 31 5.22 1.65 -10.32
CA SER A 31 4.97 0.67 -9.26
C SER A 31 3.49 0.58 -8.89
N TYR A 32 2.78 1.70 -8.79
CA TYR A 32 1.35 1.70 -8.48
C TYR A 32 0.53 1.00 -9.57
N LEU A 33 0.85 1.22 -10.84
CA LEU A 33 0.17 0.53 -11.94
C LEU A 33 0.40 -0.98 -11.88
N VAL A 34 1.64 -1.42 -11.65
CA VAL A 34 1.96 -2.85 -11.48
C VAL A 34 1.17 -3.46 -10.31
N ILE A 35 1.09 -2.77 -9.17
CA ILE A 35 0.31 -3.23 -8.02
C ILE A 35 -1.18 -3.34 -8.35
N VAL A 36 -1.75 -2.40 -9.11
CA VAL A 36 -3.17 -2.46 -9.53
C VAL A 36 -3.43 -3.71 -10.38
N PHE A 37 -2.57 -4.02 -11.35
CA PHE A 37 -2.74 -5.21 -12.19
C PHE A 37 -2.44 -6.51 -11.43
N SER A 38 -1.50 -6.50 -10.50
CA SER A 38 -1.29 -7.61 -9.56
C SER A 38 -2.49 -7.81 -8.63
N ALA A 39 -3.15 -6.73 -8.18
CA ALA A 39 -4.38 -6.83 -7.40
C ALA A 39 -5.56 -7.38 -8.23
N LEU A 40 -5.66 -6.97 -9.50
CA LEU A 40 -6.68 -7.46 -10.43
C LEU A 40 -6.47 -8.93 -10.79
N SER A 41 -5.23 -9.41 -10.81
CA SER A 41 -4.92 -10.82 -11.07
C SER A 41 -5.57 -11.75 -10.05
N PHE A 42 -5.70 -11.35 -8.79
CA PHE A 42 -6.43 -12.15 -7.78
C PHE A 42 -7.88 -12.48 -8.16
N PHE A 43 -8.53 -11.64 -8.98
CA PHE A 43 -9.91 -11.85 -9.41
C PHE A 43 -10.04 -12.50 -10.79
N THR A 44 -9.00 -12.44 -11.60
CA THR A 44 -9.06 -12.75 -13.04
C THR A 44 -8.15 -13.91 -13.45
N ASP A 45 -7.04 -14.12 -12.74
CA ASP A 45 -6.18 -15.27 -12.96
C ASP A 45 -6.81 -16.51 -12.34
N THR A 46 -6.85 -17.57 -13.14
CA THR A 46 -7.26 -18.91 -12.72
C THR A 46 -6.09 -19.87 -12.94
N PRO A 47 -6.09 -21.07 -12.32
CA PRO A 47 -5.00 -22.05 -12.49
C PRO A 47 -4.69 -22.39 -13.95
N GLU A 48 -5.67 -22.23 -14.84
CA GLU A 48 -5.60 -22.56 -16.27
C GLU A 48 -5.18 -21.36 -17.14
N LEU A 49 -5.33 -20.12 -16.65
CA LEU A 49 -5.07 -18.90 -17.42
C LEU A 49 -4.50 -17.79 -16.52
N ARG A 50 -3.23 -17.42 -16.77
CA ARG A 50 -2.54 -16.32 -16.10
C ARG A 50 -2.52 -15.10 -17.01
N LEU A 51 -3.48 -14.18 -16.84
CA LEU A 51 -3.63 -12.97 -17.64
C LEU A 51 -2.71 -11.87 -17.12
N PHE A 52 -2.79 -11.55 -15.83
CA PHE A 52 -2.07 -10.40 -15.25
C PHE A 52 -0.89 -10.81 -14.37
N GLY A 53 -0.91 -12.01 -13.78
CA GLY A 53 0.16 -12.54 -12.95
C GLY A 53 0.50 -11.61 -11.80
N ASP A 54 1.79 -11.33 -11.62
CA ASP A 54 2.25 -10.41 -10.57
C ASP A 54 2.23 -8.95 -11.06
N GLY A 55 1.38 -8.63 -12.03
CA GLY A 55 1.31 -7.32 -12.69
C GLY A 55 2.46 -7.06 -13.68
N ASN A 56 3.25 -8.09 -13.99
CA ASN A 56 4.46 -8.01 -14.82
C ASN A 56 4.34 -8.71 -16.19
N THR A 57 3.17 -9.25 -16.52
CA THR A 57 2.91 -9.86 -17.83
C THR A 57 2.80 -8.80 -18.93
N TRP A 58 2.99 -9.20 -20.19
CA TRP A 58 2.90 -8.26 -21.32
C TRP A 58 1.48 -7.66 -21.43
N GLN A 59 0.44 -8.42 -21.08
CA GLN A 59 -0.94 -7.92 -21.01
C GLN A 59 -1.09 -6.84 -19.93
N SER A 60 -0.50 -7.04 -18.74
CA SER A 60 -0.45 -6.04 -17.68
C SER A 60 0.26 -4.76 -18.12
N ILE A 61 1.36 -4.87 -18.87
CA ILE A 61 2.11 -3.72 -19.38
C ILE A 61 1.26 -2.90 -20.37
N VAL A 62 0.56 -3.58 -21.29
CA VAL A 62 -0.35 -2.92 -22.25
C VAL A 62 -1.51 -2.24 -21.50
N GLY A 63 -2.15 -2.95 -20.56
CA GLY A 63 -3.21 -2.40 -19.73
C GLY A 63 -2.77 -1.20 -18.90
N ALA A 64 -1.59 -1.28 -18.26
CA ALA A 64 -0.99 -0.20 -17.48
C ALA A 64 -0.68 1.03 -18.34
N SER A 65 -0.18 0.82 -19.56
CA SER A 65 0.09 1.91 -20.50
C SER A 65 -1.19 2.64 -20.91
N VAL A 66 -2.25 1.90 -21.24
CA VAL A 66 -3.56 2.48 -21.57
C VAL A 66 -4.12 3.26 -20.38
N LEU A 67 -4.07 2.68 -19.18
CA LEU A 67 -4.59 3.32 -17.97
C LEU A 67 -3.81 4.60 -17.61
N LEU A 68 -2.49 4.60 -17.79
CA LEU A 68 -1.65 5.78 -17.63
C LEU A 68 -2.11 6.93 -18.52
N TRP A 69 -2.34 6.67 -19.81
CA TRP A 69 -2.81 7.69 -20.75
C TRP A 69 -4.21 8.21 -20.43
N VAL A 70 -5.11 7.34 -19.96
CA VAL A 70 -6.44 7.75 -19.48
C VAL A 70 -6.33 8.70 -18.29
N VAL A 71 -5.52 8.36 -17.29
CA VAL A 71 -5.28 9.23 -16.13
C VAL A 71 -4.64 10.55 -16.56
N HIS A 72 -3.67 10.51 -17.47
CA HIS A 72 -3.03 11.70 -18.01
C HIS A 72 -4.05 12.64 -18.67
N PHE A 73 -4.92 12.10 -19.53
CA PHE A 73 -5.98 12.88 -20.17
C PHE A 73 -6.98 13.47 -19.17
N LEU A 74 -7.33 12.71 -18.12
CA LEU A 74 -8.21 13.17 -17.06
C LEU A 74 -7.60 14.34 -16.27
N VAL A 75 -6.29 14.29 -16.01
CA VAL A 75 -5.54 15.38 -15.38
C VAL A 75 -5.50 16.61 -16.29
N LEU A 76 -5.22 16.42 -17.59
CA LEU A 76 -5.21 17.52 -18.58
C LEU A 76 -6.56 18.22 -18.73
N ARG A 77 -7.66 17.49 -18.57
CA ARG A 77 -9.01 18.07 -18.61
C ARG A 77 -9.33 19.01 -17.45
N GLY A 78 -8.43 19.14 -16.47
CA GLY A 78 -8.63 19.99 -15.31
C GLY A 78 -9.73 19.41 -14.45
N VAL A 79 -9.36 18.61 -13.46
CA VAL A 79 -10.28 18.07 -12.46
C VAL A 79 -10.84 19.25 -11.64
N GLN A 80 -11.86 19.93 -12.17
CA GLN A 80 -12.72 20.86 -11.45
C GLN A 80 -13.59 20.11 -10.41
N THR A 81 -13.55 18.78 -10.39
CA THR A 81 -14.20 17.86 -9.45
C THR A 81 -13.25 17.34 -8.35
N ALA A 82 -12.28 18.15 -7.91
CA ALA A 82 -11.28 17.74 -6.92
C ALA A 82 -11.89 17.23 -5.60
N ALA A 83 -13.03 17.80 -5.17
CA ALA A 83 -13.74 17.35 -3.98
C ALA A 83 -14.42 15.97 -4.16
N GLY A 84 -15.03 15.72 -5.33
CA GLY A 84 -15.76 14.48 -5.60
C GLY A 84 -14.84 13.27 -5.72
N ILE A 85 -13.75 13.41 -6.48
CA ILE A 85 -12.76 12.32 -6.64
C ILE A 85 -12.09 11.99 -5.31
N ASN A 86 -11.78 13.01 -4.50
CA ASN A 86 -11.19 12.78 -3.19
C ASN A 86 -12.17 12.09 -2.23
N LEU A 87 -13.46 12.43 -2.27
CA LEU A 87 -14.49 11.77 -1.45
C LEU A 87 -14.63 10.29 -1.83
N VAL A 88 -14.70 9.98 -3.13
CA VAL A 88 -14.74 8.59 -3.63
C VAL A 88 -13.49 7.82 -3.21
N ALA A 89 -12.30 8.41 -3.38
CA ALA A 89 -11.04 7.80 -2.96
C ALA A 89 -11.00 7.54 -1.44
N THR A 90 -11.61 8.43 -0.65
CA THR A 90 -11.70 8.26 0.80
C THR A 90 -12.62 7.10 1.17
N LEU A 91 -13.82 7.04 0.56
CA LEU A 91 -14.75 5.93 0.78
C LEU A 91 -14.16 4.59 0.32
N ALA A 92 -13.46 4.57 -0.80
CA ALA A 92 -12.78 3.38 -1.32
C ALA A 92 -11.70 2.85 -0.36
N LYS A 93 -11.09 3.69 0.47
CA LYS A 93 -10.14 3.28 1.52
C LYS A 93 -10.84 2.86 2.81
N LEU A 94 -11.88 3.59 3.21
CA LEU A 94 -12.61 3.33 4.45
C LEU A 94 -13.35 1.99 4.40
N LEU A 95 -13.88 1.60 3.24
CA LEU A 95 -14.69 0.39 3.11
C LEU A 95 -13.87 -0.90 3.38
N PRO A 96 -12.71 -1.14 2.75
CA PRO A 96 -11.86 -2.29 3.07
C PRO A 96 -11.36 -2.29 4.52
N LEU A 97 -10.99 -1.11 5.04
CA LEU A 97 -10.45 -0.99 6.41
C LEU A 97 -11.55 -1.26 7.45
N GLY A 98 -12.75 -0.75 7.22
CA GLY A 98 -13.93 -1.06 8.03
C GLY A 98 -14.33 -2.53 7.94
N ALA A 99 -14.32 -3.12 6.74
CA ALA A 99 -14.57 -4.54 6.55
C ALA A 99 -13.55 -5.40 7.30
N PHE A 100 -12.26 -5.06 7.24
CA PHE A 100 -11.22 -5.74 8.01
C PHE A 100 -11.48 -5.69 9.52
N VAL A 101 -11.81 -4.50 10.06
CA VAL A 101 -12.13 -4.36 11.50
C VAL A 101 -13.36 -5.19 11.88
N ALA A 102 -14.42 -5.16 11.07
CA ALA A 102 -15.63 -5.93 11.34
C ALA A 102 -15.37 -7.45 11.30
N LEU A 103 -14.68 -7.94 10.27
CA LEU A 103 -14.32 -9.35 10.15
C LEU A 103 -13.38 -9.79 11.27
N ALA A 104 -12.39 -8.97 11.63
CA ALA A 104 -11.50 -9.23 12.75
C ALA A 104 -12.28 -9.33 14.06
N ALA A 105 -13.21 -8.41 14.33
CA ALA A 105 -14.05 -8.45 15.52
C ALA A 105 -14.95 -9.70 15.58
N LEU A 106 -15.53 -10.12 14.44
CA LEU A 106 -16.36 -11.32 14.36
C LEU A 106 -15.55 -12.62 14.51
N ALA A 107 -14.35 -12.66 13.94
CA ALA A 107 -13.44 -13.80 14.04
C ALA A 107 -12.61 -13.82 15.33
N PHE A 108 -12.70 -12.76 16.16
CA PHE A 108 -11.90 -12.63 17.38
C PHE A 108 -12.38 -13.58 18.46
N GLN A 109 -11.59 -14.61 18.75
CA GLN A 109 -11.87 -15.57 19.81
C GLN A 109 -11.28 -15.07 21.14
N LEU A 110 -12.12 -14.38 21.91
CA LEU A 110 -11.75 -13.78 23.19
C LEU A 110 -11.37 -14.83 24.25
N ASP A 111 -11.95 -16.03 24.18
CA ASP A 111 -11.63 -17.13 25.08
C ASP A 111 -10.20 -17.63 24.88
N THR A 112 -9.80 -17.86 23.62
CA THR A 112 -8.42 -18.22 23.25
C THR A 112 -7.44 -17.11 23.62
N PHE A 113 -7.83 -15.84 23.43
CA PHE A 113 -7.00 -14.69 23.78
C PHE A 113 -6.68 -14.63 25.28
N ARG A 114 -7.63 -15.00 26.16
CA ARG A 114 -7.47 -14.91 27.62
C ARG A 114 -6.90 -16.16 28.27
N LEU A 115 -6.75 -17.25 27.51
CA LEU A 115 -6.57 -18.59 28.06
C LEU A 115 -5.22 -18.81 28.76
N ASP A 116 -4.14 -18.16 28.30
CA ASP A 116 -2.78 -18.49 28.77
C ASP A 116 -1.91 -17.28 29.12
N PHE A 117 -2.50 -16.25 29.75
CA PHE A 117 -1.71 -15.12 30.26
C PHE A 117 -0.78 -15.50 31.42
N SER A 118 -1.14 -16.52 32.21
CA SER A 118 -0.37 -16.98 33.37
C SER A 118 0.73 -17.99 33.03
N GLY A 119 0.76 -18.56 31.81
CA GLY A 119 1.77 -19.54 31.41
C GLY A 119 1.49 -20.96 31.92
N LEU A 120 0.24 -21.41 31.88
CA LEU A 120 -0.21 -22.74 32.28
C LEU A 120 0.35 -23.84 31.36
N ALA A 121 0.54 -23.57 30.07
CA ALA A 121 1.08 -24.56 29.12
C ALA A 121 2.62 -24.62 29.07
N LEU A 122 3.29 -23.49 29.31
CA LEU A 122 4.74 -23.32 29.16
C LEU A 122 5.50 -23.21 30.50
N GLY A 123 4.78 -23.12 31.62
CA GLY A 123 5.37 -23.01 32.96
C GLY A 123 6.00 -21.65 33.29
N VAL A 124 5.98 -20.70 32.36
CA VAL A 124 6.50 -19.33 32.52
C VAL A 124 5.50 -18.30 31.99
N PRO A 125 5.28 -17.19 32.72
CA PRO A 125 4.30 -16.17 32.34
C PRO A 125 4.70 -15.46 31.03
N VAL A 126 3.70 -14.95 30.30
CA VAL A 126 3.89 -14.30 28.99
C VAL A 126 4.95 -13.19 29.02
N TRP A 127 5.05 -12.45 30.13
CA TRP A 127 6.04 -11.38 30.29
C TRP A 127 7.49 -11.88 30.23
N GLU A 128 7.74 -13.08 30.75
CA GLU A 128 9.07 -13.69 30.73
C GLU A 128 9.38 -14.29 29.36
N GLN A 129 8.37 -14.82 28.66
CA GLN A 129 8.51 -15.28 27.27
C GLN A 129 8.93 -14.15 26.33
N VAL A 130 8.29 -12.97 26.43
CA VAL A 130 8.64 -11.79 25.63
C VAL A 130 10.08 -11.34 25.90
N LYS A 131 10.51 -11.32 27.18
CA LYS A 131 11.89 -10.96 27.55
C LYS A 131 12.91 -11.95 27.00
N ASN A 132 12.64 -13.26 27.12
CA ASN A 132 13.56 -14.29 26.67
C ASN A 132 13.74 -14.30 25.14
N THR A 133 12.70 -13.99 24.36
CA THR A 133 12.84 -13.84 22.90
C THR A 133 13.67 -12.62 22.51
N MET A 134 13.64 -11.53 23.29
CA MET A 134 14.45 -10.33 23.03
C MET A 134 15.91 -10.47 23.48
N LEU A 135 16.22 -11.37 24.42
CA LEU A 135 17.58 -11.62 24.92
C LEU A 135 18.41 -12.56 24.03
N ILE A 136 17.80 -13.16 22.99
CA ILE A 136 18.46 -14.10 22.07
C ILE A 136 19.01 -13.41 20.80
N THR A 137 18.91 -12.07 20.72
CA THR A 137 19.68 -11.24 19.77
C THR A 137 20.71 -10.41 20.49
#